data_AF-A0ABC8K433-F1
#
_entry.id   AF-A0ABC8K433-F1
#
_cell.length_a   1.000
_cell.length_b   1.000
_cell.length_c   1.000
_cell.angle_alpha   90.00
_cell.angle_beta   90.00
_cell.angle_gamma   90.00
#
_symmetry.space_group_name_H-M   'P 1'
#
loop_
_entity.id
_entity.type
_entity.pdbx_description
1 polymer ?
#
loop_
_entity_poly.entity_id
_entity_poly.type
_entity_poly.pdbx_seq_one_letter_code
_entity_poly.pdbx_strand_id
1 'polypeptide(L)'
;MFCMRADLVRNLGNMCSSELHKGRLQVPRHIKEYIDEVSTQLRMVCNSDSLEELSLEDKLSFMHETHHAFGRTALLLSGGTSLGAYHVGVVRNLVEHKLLPRDIAGSSVGSIISSVVASRSWPELHIRKRFHNREKGNDTGRVMTHGALHDIRHLQCMLRNLTCNLTFQEAYDLTGRILGITVCSPRKHEHEESVD
;
A
#
# COMPACT_ATOMS: atom_id res chain seq x y z
N MET A 1 -22.12 -20.17 -3.91
CA MET A 1 -21.79 -18.72 -4.06
C MET A 1 -22.51 -17.83 -3.05
N PHE A 2 -23.82 -18.02 -2.80
CA PHE A 2 -24.60 -17.17 -1.88
C PHE A 2 -24.00 -17.08 -0.46
N CYS A 3 -23.73 -18.20 0.20
CA CYS A 3 -23.17 -18.18 1.56
C CYS A 3 -21.79 -17.52 1.63
N MET A 4 -20.91 -17.78 0.64
CA MET A 4 -19.61 -17.12 0.56
C MET A 4 -19.72 -15.59 0.47
N ARG A 5 -20.74 -15.05 -0.21
CA ARG A 5 -20.95 -13.59 -0.26
C ARG A 5 -21.40 -13.02 1.08
N ALA A 6 -22.24 -13.73 1.81
CA ALA A 6 -22.74 -13.27 3.11
C ALA A 6 -21.66 -13.35 4.21
N ASP A 7 -20.82 -14.39 4.15
CA ASP A 7 -19.89 -14.71 5.25
C ASP A 7 -18.47 -14.15 5.06
N LEU A 8 -18.10 -13.72 3.85
CA LEU A 8 -16.77 -13.19 3.58
C LEU A 8 -16.61 -11.75 4.12
N VAL A 9 -16.32 -11.65 5.42
CA VAL A 9 -16.05 -10.39 6.12
C VAL A 9 -14.57 -10.23 6.39
N ARG A 10 -14.01 -9.07 6.04
CA ARG A 10 -12.58 -8.78 6.15
C ARG A 10 -12.03 -8.80 7.57
N ASN A 11 -12.82 -8.39 8.55
CA ASN A 11 -12.43 -8.38 9.96
C ASN A 11 -13.33 -9.30 10.80
N LEU A 12 -13.60 -10.51 10.29
CA LEU A 12 -14.38 -11.50 11.02
C LEU A 12 -13.75 -11.77 12.39
N GLY A 13 -14.56 -11.71 13.45
CA GLY A 13 -14.10 -11.97 14.82
C GLY A 13 -12.98 -11.05 15.30
N ASN A 14 -12.85 -9.85 14.72
CA ASN A 14 -11.79 -8.88 15.02
C ASN A 14 -10.36 -9.41 14.77
N MET A 15 -10.20 -10.30 13.77
CA MET A 15 -8.91 -10.92 13.43
C MET A 15 -7.82 -9.92 12.99
N CYS A 16 -8.18 -8.70 12.61
CA CYS A 16 -7.26 -7.61 12.26
C CYS A 16 -6.79 -6.80 13.47
N SER A 17 -7.24 -7.10 14.70
CA SER A 17 -6.86 -6.38 15.91
C SER A 17 -5.35 -6.42 16.18
N SER A 18 -4.74 -5.26 16.44
CA SER A 18 -3.31 -5.15 16.73
C SER A 18 -2.90 -5.94 17.98
N GLU A 19 -3.76 -5.99 19.00
CA GLU A 19 -3.48 -6.71 20.24
C GLU A 19 -3.36 -8.23 20.02
N LEU A 20 -4.06 -8.78 19.02
CA LEU A 20 -4.00 -10.20 18.69
C LEU A 20 -2.64 -10.61 18.10
N HIS A 21 -2.00 -9.69 17.38
CA HIS A 21 -0.72 -9.89 16.70
C HIS A 21 0.48 -9.40 17.52
N LYS A 22 0.25 -8.69 18.61
CA LYS A 22 1.27 -8.09 19.46
C LYS A 22 2.23 -9.16 20.00
N GLY A 23 3.53 -8.94 19.78
CA GLY A 23 4.59 -9.85 20.22
C GLY A 23 4.65 -11.19 19.46
N ARG A 24 3.81 -11.40 18.44
CA ARG A 24 3.85 -12.60 17.61
C ARG A 24 4.64 -12.33 16.34
N LEU A 25 5.51 -13.27 15.96
CA LEU A 25 6.20 -13.26 14.68
C LEU A 25 5.33 -13.82 13.53
N GLN A 26 4.25 -14.53 13.88
CA GLN A 26 3.39 -15.20 12.92
C GLN A 26 1.92 -14.97 13.27
N VAL A 27 1.09 -14.99 12.23
CA VAL A 27 -0.37 -14.93 12.36
C VAL A 27 -0.87 -16.14 13.16
N PRO A 28 -1.79 -15.97 14.13
CA PRO A 28 -2.42 -17.07 14.84
C PRO A 28 -2.97 -18.16 13.92
N ARG A 29 -2.75 -19.43 14.28
CA ARG A 29 -3.09 -20.60 13.45
C ARG A 29 -4.51 -20.56 12.89
N HIS A 30 -5.51 -20.30 13.72
CA HIS A 30 -6.92 -20.29 13.29
C HIS A 30 -7.23 -19.18 12.27
N ILE A 31 -6.56 -18.03 12.35
CA ILE A 31 -6.72 -16.95 11.35
C ILE A 31 -6.11 -17.40 10.03
N LYS A 32 -4.94 -18.04 10.08
CA LYS A 32 -4.29 -18.60 8.89
C LYS A 32 -5.17 -19.67 8.24
N GLU A 33 -5.69 -20.62 9.02
CA GLU A 33 -6.60 -21.67 8.54
C GLU A 33 -7.86 -21.08 7.89
N TYR A 34 -8.44 -20.04 8.49
CA TYR A 34 -9.58 -19.33 7.90
C TYR A 34 -9.22 -18.69 6.55
N ILE A 35 -8.11 -17.96 6.48
CA ILE A 35 -7.65 -17.31 5.23
C ILE A 35 -7.35 -18.36 4.15
N ASP A 36 -6.72 -19.47 4.52
CA ASP A 36 -6.37 -20.56 3.63
C ASP A 36 -7.64 -21.27 3.11
N GLU A 37 -8.64 -21.50 3.96
CA GLU A 37 -9.93 -22.09 3.60
C GLU A 37 -10.71 -21.18 2.64
N VAL A 38 -10.86 -19.89 2.97
CA VAL A 38 -11.50 -18.90 2.10
C VAL A 38 -10.81 -18.85 0.74
N SER A 39 -9.48 -18.82 0.72
CA SER A 39 -8.70 -18.81 -0.52
C SER A 39 -8.92 -20.06 -1.35
N THR A 40 -9.05 -21.22 -0.70
CA THR A 40 -9.32 -22.50 -1.35
C THR A 40 -10.71 -22.51 -1.98
N GLN A 41 -11.73 -22.07 -1.26
CA GLN A 41 -13.11 -21.98 -1.75
C GLN A 41 -13.25 -21.02 -2.94
N LEU A 42 -12.59 -19.85 -2.89
CA LEU A 42 -12.56 -18.91 -4.01
C LEU A 42 -11.89 -19.53 -5.25
N ARG A 43 -10.78 -20.27 -5.07
CA ARG A 43 -10.12 -20.98 -6.18
C ARG A 43 -10.99 -22.09 -6.75
N MET A 44 -11.73 -22.82 -5.90
CA MET A 44 -12.66 -23.85 -6.36
C MET A 44 -13.74 -23.26 -7.26
N VAL A 45 -14.30 -22.10 -6.90
CA VAL A 45 -15.27 -21.39 -7.74
C VAL A 45 -14.69 -20.99 -9.11
N CYS A 46 -13.44 -20.51 -9.12
CA CYS A 46 -12.78 -20.15 -10.38
C CYS A 46 -12.49 -21.37 -11.27
N ASN A 47 -11.99 -22.45 -10.67
CA ASN A 47 -11.47 -23.62 -11.39
C ASN A 47 -12.51 -24.71 -11.66
N SER A 48 -13.75 -24.56 -11.16
CA SER A 48 -14.80 -25.55 -11.37
C SER A 48 -15.31 -25.49 -12.81
N ASP A 49 -14.66 -26.21 -13.72
CA ASP A 49 -15.13 -26.43 -15.10
C ASP A 49 -16.32 -27.40 -15.14
N SER A 50 -16.54 -28.13 -14.05
CA SER A 50 -17.51 -29.24 -13.93
C SER A 50 -18.84 -28.87 -13.26
N LEU A 51 -19.03 -27.62 -12.81
CA LEU A 51 -20.34 -27.15 -12.40
C LEU A 51 -21.06 -26.71 -13.66
N GLU A 52 -21.76 -27.64 -14.32
CA GLU A 52 -22.61 -27.39 -15.50
C GLU A 52 -23.62 -26.24 -15.30
N GLU A 53 -23.80 -25.79 -14.05
CA GLU A 53 -24.70 -24.72 -13.62
C GLU A 53 -24.08 -23.30 -13.56
N LEU A 54 -22.76 -23.12 -13.68
CA LEU A 54 -22.13 -21.80 -13.50
C LEU A 54 -21.42 -21.31 -14.77
N SER A 55 -22.01 -20.30 -15.42
CA SER A 55 -21.40 -19.65 -16.56
C SER A 55 -20.13 -18.87 -16.17
N LEU A 56 -19.27 -18.59 -17.15
CA LEU A 56 -18.10 -17.72 -16.94
C LEU A 56 -18.52 -16.32 -16.44
N GLU A 57 -19.66 -15.82 -16.93
CA GLU A 57 -20.23 -14.54 -16.55
C GLU A 57 -20.62 -14.52 -15.06
N ASP A 58 -21.26 -15.57 -14.57
CA ASP A 58 -21.64 -15.70 -13.15
C ASP A 58 -20.40 -15.73 -12.24
N LYS A 59 -19.35 -16.46 -12.66
CA LYS A 59 -18.08 -16.50 -11.92
C LYS A 59 -17.42 -15.13 -11.87
N LEU A 60 -17.38 -14.40 -12.99
CA LEU A 60 -16.80 -13.06 -13.04
C LEU A 60 -17.60 -12.07 -12.19
N SER A 61 -18.92 -12.09 -12.30
CA SER A 61 -19.82 -11.25 -11.50
C SER A 61 -19.60 -11.50 -10.00
N PHE A 62 -19.64 -12.78 -9.59
CA PHE A 62 -19.36 -13.18 -8.21
C PHE A 62 -18.00 -12.67 -7.72
N MET A 63 -16.93 -12.83 -8.51
CA MET A 63 -15.60 -12.38 -8.11
C MET A 63 -15.49 -10.86 -8.02
N HIS A 64 -16.12 -10.12 -8.94
CA HIS A 64 -16.15 -8.66 -8.91
C HIS A 64 -16.87 -8.13 -7.68
N GLU A 65 -18.05 -8.67 -7.39
CA GLU A 65 -18.87 -8.25 -6.24
C GLU A 65 -18.20 -8.64 -4.93
N THR A 66 -17.62 -9.85 -4.85
CA THR A 66 -16.86 -10.32 -3.70
C THR A 66 -15.64 -9.44 -3.44
N HIS A 67 -14.87 -9.11 -4.49
CA HIS A 67 -13.73 -8.20 -4.38
C HIS A 67 -14.17 -6.79 -3.94
N HIS A 68 -15.30 -6.29 -4.45
CA HIS A 68 -15.83 -4.99 -4.08
C HIS A 68 -16.25 -4.96 -2.59
N ALA A 69 -16.96 -5.99 -2.12
CA ALA A 69 -17.41 -6.10 -0.74
C ALA A 69 -16.24 -6.32 0.25
N PHE A 70 -15.26 -7.16 -0.11
CA PHE A 70 -14.09 -7.43 0.74
C PHE A 70 -13.10 -6.26 0.79
N GLY A 71 -13.04 -5.48 -0.29
CA GLY A 71 -12.17 -4.31 -0.42
C GLY A 71 -10.70 -4.64 -0.67
N ARG A 72 -9.85 -3.61 -0.64
CA ARG A 72 -8.42 -3.69 -0.95
C ARG A 72 -7.55 -3.32 0.23
N THR A 73 -6.34 -3.87 0.28
CA THR A 73 -5.31 -3.44 1.24
C THR A 73 -4.63 -2.18 0.72
N ALA A 74 -4.46 -1.20 1.59
CA ALA A 74 -3.66 -0.01 1.33
C ALA A 74 -2.45 0.04 2.25
N LEU A 75 -1.34 0.57 1.75
CA LEU A 75 -0.15 0.88 2.55
C LEU A 75 -0.18 2.37 2.93
N LEU A 76 -0.24 2.67 4.23
CA LEU A 76 -0.27 4.02 4.75
C LEU A 76 1.06 4.34 5.45
N LEU A 77 1.83 5.29 4.90
CA LEU A 77 3.11 5.73 5.45
C LEU A 77 2.93 7.09 6.16
N SER A 78 3.08 7.10 7.47
CA SER A 78 2.92 8.30 8.29
C SER A 78 4.04 9.33 8.07
N GLY A 79 3.80 10.57 8.53
CA GLY A 79 4.87 11.55 8.71
C GLY A 79 5.67 11.29 9.98
N GLY A 80 6.84 11.92 10.10
CA GLY A 80 7.70 11.84 11.28
C GLY A 80 9.17 11.80 10.90
N THR A 81 9.96 12.71 11.46
CA THR A 81 11.37 12.91 11.12
C THR A 81 12.22 11.68 11.43
N SER A 82 11.99 10.99 12.56
CA SER A 82 12.71 9.78 12.97
C SER A 82 12.24 8.46 12.31
N LEU A 83 11.13 8.48 11.54
CA LEU A 83 10.46 7.26 11.06
C LEU A 83 10.80 6.86 9.61
N GLY A 84 11.51 7.71 8.86
CA GLY A 84 11.78 7.48 7.43
C GLY A 84 12.50 6.17 7.12
N ALA A 85 13.49 5.79 7.92
CA ALA A 85 14.23 4.53 7.74
C ALA A 85 13.33 3.29 7.96
N TYR A 86 12.36 3.37 8.88
CA TYR A 86 11.41 2.27 9.10
C TYR A 86 10.49 2.06 7.91
N HIS A 87 9.95 3.12 7.33
CA HIS A 87 9.12 3.03 6.12
C HIS A 87 9.89 2.40 4.95
N VAL A 88 11.17 2.75 4.78
CA VAL A 88 12.04 2.12 3.78
C VAL A 88 12.20 0.62 4.04
N GLY A 89 12.46 0.21 5.28
CA GLY A 89 12.58 -1.20 5.66
C GLY A 89 11.31 -2.00 5.39
N VAL A 90 10.15 -1.46 5.77
CA VAL A 90 8.83 -2.08 5.53
C VAL A 90 8.57 -2.23 4.03
N VAL A 91 8.70 -1.15 3.26
CA VAL A 91 8.51 -1.17 1.80
C VAL A 91 9.44 -2.16 1.13
N ARG A 92 10.72 -2.18 1.52
CA ARG A 92 11.70 -3.11 0.97
C ARG A 92 11.27 -4.55 1.20
N ASN A 93 10.86 -4.90 2.42
CA ASN A 93 10.43 -6.26 2.74
C ASN A 93 9.18 -6.65 1.93
N LEU A 94 8.21 -5.74 1.79
CA LEU A 94 7.02 -5.95 0.96
C LEU A 94 7.38 -6.15 -0.52
N VAL A 95 8.35 -5.40 -1.06
CA VAL A 95 8.84 -5.56 -2.43
C VAL A 95 9.56 -6.90 -2.62
N GLU A 96 10.43 -7.27 -1.68
CA GLU A 96 11.20 -8.53 -1.72
C GLU A 96 10.27 -9.75 -1.76
N HIS A 97 9.16 -9.71 -1.01
CA HIS A 97 8.18 -10.80 -0.96
C HIS A 97 7.00 -10.64 -1.94
N LYS A 98 7.01 -9.63 -2.80
CA LYS A 98 5.92 -9.31 -3.75
C LYS A 98 4.56 -9.09 -3.08
N LEU A 99 4.57 -8.48 -1.90
CA LEU A 99 3.40 -8.15 -1.07
C LEU A 99 3.06 -6.66 -1.06
N LEU A 100 3.71 -5.85 -1.89
CA LEU A 100 3.45 -4.41 -1.97
C LEU A 100 2.00 -4.14 -2.43
N PRO A 101 1.16 -3.47 -1.62
CA PRO A 101 -0.20 -3.13 -2.03
C PRO A 101 -0.24 -2.17 -3.21
N ARG A 102 -1.32 -2.26 -4.00
CA ARG A 102 -1.55 -1.37 -5.15
C ARG A 102 -1.86 0.07 -4.73
N ASP A 103 -2.63 0.21 -3.66
CA ASP A 103 -3.02 1.49 -3.08
C ASP A 103 -1.98 1.91 -2.03
N ILE A 104 -1.32 3.04 -2.24
CA ILE A 104 -0.26 3.54 -1.36
C ILE A 104 -0.57 5.01 -1.05
N ALA A 105 -0.58 5.37 0.23
CA ALA A 105 -0.68 6.77 0.62
C ALA A 105 0.38 7.16 1.63
N GLY A 106 0.70 8.44 1.71
CA GLY A 106 1.58 8.93 2.76
C GLY A 106 1.47 10.41 3.06
N SER A 107 1.98 10.77 4.24
CA SER A 107 2.06 12.14 4.76
C SER A 107 3.52 12.54 5.04
N SER A 108 3.92 13.76 4.72
CA SER A 108 5.28 14.29 4.94
C SER A 108 6.38 13.35 4.40
N VAL A 109 7.29 12.84 5.23
CA VAL A 109 8.32 11.85 4.83
C VAL A 109 7.70 10.61 4.20
N GLY A 110 6.56 10.14 4.70
CA GLY A 110 5.81 9.03 4.12
C GLY A 110 5.37 9.33 2.69
N SER A 111 4.95 10.56 2.39
CA SER A 111 4.62 11.00 1.02
C SER A 111 5.80 10.87 0.07
N ILE A 112 7.00 11.26 0.50
CA ILE A 112 8.22 11.16 -0.33
C ILE A 112 8.50 9.70 -0.69
N ILE A 113 8.41 8.81 0.30
CA ILE A 113 8.65 7.37 0.10
C ILE A 113 7.56 6.77 -0.79
N SER A 114 6.28 7.05 -0.51
CA SER A 114 5.15 6.59 -1.32
C SER A 114 5.28 7.03 -2.78
N SER A 115 5.68 8.28 -3.05
CA SER A 115 5.91 8.79 -4.40
C SER A 115 7.06 8.05 -5.10
N VAL A 116 8.18 7.82 -4.41
CA VAL A 116 9.30 7.06 -4.99
C VAL A 116 8.88 5.64 -5.35
N VAL A 117 8.07 5.00 -4.51
CA VAL A 117 7.60 3.64 -4.75
C VAL A 117 6.61 3.60 -5.92
N ALA A 118 5.66 4.54 -5.98
CA ALA A 118 4.66 4.62 -7.03
C ALA A 118 5.26 4.99 -8.40
N SER A 119 6.39 5.69 -8.46
CA SER A 119 7.04 6.10 -9.72
C SER A 119 8.04 5.07 -10.29
N ARG A 120 8.07 3.82 -9.79
CA ARG A 120 9.08 2.82 -10.19
C ARG A 120 8.45 1.48 -10.55
N SER A 121 8.85 0.89 -11.67
CA SER A 121 8.44 -0.46 -12.06
C SER A 121 8.95 -1.52 -11.07
N TRP A 122 8.34 -2.70 -11.07
CA TRP A 122 8.77 -3.83 -10.22
C TRP A 122 10.27 -4.17 -10.34
N PRO A 123 10.86 -4.27 -11.55
CA PRO A 123 12.29 -4.50 -11.69
C PRO A 123 13.13 -3.40 -11.03
N GLU A 124 12.77 -2.14 -11.22
CA GLU A 124 13.50 -1.02 -10.61
C GLU A 124 13.44 -1.00 -9.08
N LEU A 125 12.33 -1.43 -8.50
CA LEU A 125 12.18 -1.57 -7.04
C LEU A 125 13.04 -2.71 -6.49
N HIS A 126 13.09 -3.85 -7.19
CA HIS A 126 13.86 -5.03 -6.77
C HIS A 126 15.38 -4.83 -6.92
N ILE A 127 15.81 -4.10 -7.96
CA ILE A 127 17.22 -3.90 -8.30
C ILE A 127 17.90 -2.87 -7.36
N ARG A 128 17.13 -2.10 -6.58
CA ARG A 128 17.71 -1.09 -5.69
C ARG A 128 18.14 -1.66 -4.33
N LYS A 129 19.37 -2.20 -4.32
CA LYS A 129 20.34 -2.09 -3.20
C LYS A 129 20.68 -0.62 -2.83
N ARG A 130 20.01 0.37 -3.44
CA ARG A 130 20.25 1.81 -3.28
C ARG A 130 19.63 2.43 -2.02
N PHE A 131 18.71 1.75 -1.33
CA PHE A 131 18.25 2.25 -0.04
C PHE A 131 19.36 2.20 1.01
N HIS A 132 20.24 1.19 0.96
CA HIS A 132 21.40 1.10 1.86
C HIS A 132 22.63 1.85 1.35
N ASN A 133 22.96 1.77 0.05
CA ASN A 133 24.23 2.33 -0.44
C ASN A 133 24.25 3.85 -0.63
N ARG A 134 23.11 4.53 -0.41
CA ARG A 134 23.06 5.99 -0.34
C ARG A 134 22.99 6.53 1.10
N GLU A 135 23.01 5.66 2.11
CA GLU A 135 23.12 6.03 3.54
C GLU A 135 24.57 6.26 4.01
N LYS A 136 25.56 6.26 3.10
CA LYS A 136 26.80 7.01 3.33
C LYS A 136 26.72 8.46 2.82
N GLY A 137 25.58 8.86 2.26
CA GLY A 137 25.24 10.23 1.95
C GLY A 137 24.18 10.71 2.93
N ASN A 138 24.59 11.57 3.84
CA ASN A 138 23.86 12.27 4.90
C ASN A 138 22.51 12.94 4.51
N ASP A 139 21.86 12.68 3.37
CA ASP A 139 20.79 13.54 2.85
C ASP A 139 19.43 13.36 3.50
N THR A 140 19.05 12.16 3.99
CA THR A 140 17.82 12.01 4.80
C THR A 140 18.00 12.62 6.19
N GLY A 141 19.20 12.45 6.78
CA GLY A 141 19.59 13.11 8.03
C GLY A 141 19.80 14.62 7.89
N ARG A 142 20.25 15.13 6.75
CA ARG A 142 20.45 16.57 6.49
C ARG A 142 19.15 17.31 6.25
N VAL A 143 18.15 16.69 5.62
CA VAL A 143 16.80 17.25 5.55
C VAL A 143 16.25 17.48 6.97
N MET A 144 16.64 16.63 7.92
CA MET A 144 16.18 16.64 9.30
C MET A 144 17.06 17.48 10.26
N THR A 145 18.37 17.61 10.00
CA THR A 145 19.34 18.28 10.91
C THR A 145 19.88 19.61 10.39
N HIS A 146 19.89 19.84 9.08
CA HIS A 146 20.38 21.06 8.46
C HIS A 146 19.23 21.81 7.79
N GLY A 147 18.30 22.36 8.57
CA GLY A 147 17.49 23.53 8.21
C GLY A 147 16.91 23.60 6.77
N ALA A 148 16.69 22.47 6.10
CA ALA A 148 16.34 22.41 4.68
C ALA A 148 14.84 22.68 4.45
N LEU A 149 14.15 23.13 5.50
CA LEU A 149 12.88 23.83 5.39
C LEU A 149 13.04 25.23 4.76
N HIS A 150 14.26 25.78 4.65
CA HIS A 150 14.46 27.15 4.13
C HIS A 150 14.62 27.28 2.61
N ASP A 151 14.87 26.20 1.85
CA ASP A 151 14.96 26.28 0.39
C ASP A 151 14.07 25.26 -0.32
N ILE A 152 12.83 25.69 -0.56
CA ILE A 152 11.79 24.96 -1.30
C ILE A 152 12.29 24.50 -2.68
N ARG A 153 13.20 25.25 -3.33
CA ARG A 153 13.69 24.92 -4.68
C ARG A 153 14.58 23.68 -4.66
N HIS A 154 15.44 23.55 -3.66
CA HIS A 154 16.28 22.37 -3.49
C HIS A 154 15.43 21.13 -3.23
N LEU A 155 14.41 21.23 -2.35
CA LEU A 155 13.49 20.12 -2.09
C LEU A 155 12.70 19.72 -3.35
N GLN A 156 12.18 20.69 -4.10
CA GLN A 156 11.51 20.44 -5.38
C GLN A 156 12.42 19.72 -6.39
N CYS A 157 13.66 20.18 -6.55
CA CYS A 157 14.63 19.54 -7.45
C CYS A 157 14.93 18.10 -7.02
N MET A 158 15.15 17.88 -5.72
CA MET A 158 15.36 16.55 -5.16
C MET A 158 14.17 15.61 -5.43
N LEU A 159 12.94 16.07 -5.17
CA LEU A 159 11.73 15.27 -5.40
C LEU A 159 11.56 14.92 -6.89
N ARG A 160 11.75 15.87 -7.80
CA ARG A 160 11.70 15.61 -9.26
C ARG A 160 12.72 14.54 -9.67
N ASN A 161 13.95 14.62 -9.16
CA ASN A 161 14.96 13.61 -9.46
C ASN A 161 14.61 12.22 -8.90
N LEU A 162 13.98 12.16 -7.73
CA LEU A 162 13.57 10.91 -7.09
C LEU A 162 12.43 10.22 -7.84
N THR A 163 11.43 11.00 -8.28
CA THR A 163 10.22 10.51 -8.98
C THR A 163 10.35 10.49 -10.50
N CYS A 164 11.55 10.72 -11.04
CA CYS A 164 11.79 10.87 -12.50
C CYS A 164 10.94 12.00 -13.14
N ASN A 165 10.54 12.98 -12.34
CA ASN A 165 9.70 14.11 -12.75
C ASN A 165 8.36 13.68 -13.39
N LEU A 166 7.85 12.52 -12.99
CA LEU A 166 6.54 12.03 -13.44
C LEU A 166 5.40 12.76 -12.74
N THR A 167 4.32 12.98 -13.47
CA THR A 167 3.01 13.31 -12.94
C THR A 167 2.36 12.10 -12.26
N PHE A 168 1.30 12.32 -11.49
CA PHE A 168 0.53 11.24 -10.87
C PHE A 168 -0.03 10.25 -11.91
N GLN A 169 -0.56 10.77 -13.03
CA GLN A 169 -1.12 9.94 -14.09
C GLN A 169 -0.03 9.10 -14.76
N GLU A 170 1.11 9.69 -15.13
CA GLU A 170 2.21 8.94 -15.75
C GLU A 170 2.78 7.86 -14.81
N ALA A 171 2.89 8.15 -13.51
CA ALA A 171 3.31 7.16 -12.52
C ALA A 171 2.30 6.01 -12.40
N TYR A 172 1.00 6.31 -12.46
CA TYR A 172 -0.06 5.31 -12.48
C TYR A 172 -0.02 4.47 -13.76
N ASP A 173 0.11 5.08 -14.94
CA ASP A 173 0.17 4.37 -16.21
C ASP A 173 1.40 3.45 -16.29
N LEU A 174 2.53 3.90 -15.72
CA LEU A 174 3.77 3.13 -15.66
C LEU A 174 3.68 1.90 -14.73
N THR A 175 3.01 2.03 -13.58
CA THR A 175 3.12 1.05 -12.48
C THR A 175 1.82 0.37 -12.06
N GLY A 176 0.69 0.93 -12.47
CA GLY A 176 -0.65 0.56 -12.02
C GLY A 176 -0.94 0.88 -10.54
N ARG A 177 -0.06 1.60 -9.83
CA ARG A 177 -0.22 1.90 -8.38
C ARG A 177 -0.94 3.21 -8.17
N ILE A 178 -1.89 3.20 -7.25
CA ILE A 178 -2.65 4.40 -6.86
C ILE A 178 -1.88 5.10 -5.74
N LEU A 179 -1.56 6.37 -5.94
CA LEU A 179 -0.78 7.18 -5.01
C LEU A 179 -1.65 8.27 -4.36
N GLY A 180 -1.78 8.22 -3.03
CA GLY A 180 -2.40 9.26 -2.22
C GLY A 180 -1.35 10.09 -1.47
N ILE A 181 -1.43 11.41 -1.55
CA ILE A 181 -0.55 12.32 -0.81
C ILE A 181 -1.42 13.23 0.04
N THR A 182 -1.21 13.17 1.36
CA THR A 182 -1.92 14.05 2.29
C THR A 182 -1.23 15.41 2.35
N VAL A 183 -2.01 16.47 2.19
CA VAL A 183 -1.57 17.86 2.35
C VAL A 183 -2.49 18.56 3.36
N CYS A 184 -1.92 19.37 4.24
CA CYS A 184 -2.72 20.20 5.14
C CYS A 184 -3.09 21.50 4.42
N SER A 185 -4.36 21.92 4.50
CA SER A 185 -4.77 23.24 4.01
C SER A 185 -4.05 24.33 4.81
N PRO A 186 -3.50 25.37 4.16
CA PRO A 186 -2.92 26.51 4.87
C PRO A 186 -3.98 27.45 5.50
N ARG A 187 -5.27 27.19 5.30
CA ARG A 187 -6.36 28.08 5.76
C ARG A 187 -6.79 27.73 7.19
N LYS A 188 -6.79 28.72 8.08
CA LYS A 188 -7.11 28.58 9.52
C LYS A 188 -8.60 28.34 9.84
N HIS A 189 -9.51 28.40 8.86
CA HIS A 189 -10.96 28.34 9.07
C HIS A 189 -11.70 27.68 7.89
N GLU A 190 -11.47 26.40 7.64
CA GLU A 190 -12.42 25.58 6.88
C GLU A 190 -12.78 24.40 7.78
N HIS A 191 -14.06 24.32 8.19
CA HIS A 191 -14.60 23.11 8.79
C HIS A 191 -14.51 22.00 7.77
N GLU A 192 -14.08 20.81 8.20
CA GLU A 192 -14.11 19.60 7.37
C GLU A 192 -15.57 19.34 6.94
N GLU A 193 -15.93 19.78 5.75
CA GLU A 193 -17.09 19.23 5.05
C GLU A 193 -16.68 17.84 4.54
N SER A 194 -17.02 16.83 5.33
CA SER A 194 -17.19 15.47 4.85
C SER A 194 -18.28 15.50 3.78
N VAL A 195 -17.87 15.42 2.52
CA VAL A 195 -18.80 15.15 1.42
C VAL A 195 -18.98 13.64 1.36
N ASP A 196 -20.23 13.22 1.59
CA ASP A 196 -20.76 11.86 1.52
C ASP A 196 -20.43 11.12 0.20
#